data_AF-A0A2I2DWC6-F1
#
_entry.id   AF-A0A2I2DWC6-F1
#
_cell.length_a   1.000
_cell.length_b   1.000
_cell.length_c   1.000
_cell.angle_alpha   90.00
_cell.angle_beta   90.00
_cell.angle_gamma   90.00
#
_symmetry.space_group_name_H-M   'P 1'
#
loop_
_entity.id
_entity.type
_entity.pdbx_description
1 polymer ?
#
loop_
_entity_poly.entity_id
_entity_poly.type
_entity_poly.pdbx_seq_one_letter_code
_entity_poly.pdbx_strand_id
1 'polypeptide(L)'
;MKKKIYKILFFCFLLFGFTSKNYAQEHVNTDLKHVDSLAQKMFVDLNNRDFDAILNMTHPKVFEILPKESMKSVIKTMFEGNEDFSIDIPEIIPKYKLSELFKSEENHLKYVFVSYDMTMKMTFNKQEFNDESKQIMIPMMAAKGMDVEFISNNTMDIFMKDTMTIILKDDTTNDKWVMVNYDPDSPLFYKIVPSSLMEKAKDYKQDLMLERKKSSEN
;
A
#
# COMPACT_ATOMS: atom_id res chain seq x y z
N MET A 1 -27.09 70.17 -34.56
CA MET A 1 -27.28 68.74 -34.87
C MET A 1 -26.13 67.93 -34.30
N LYS A 2 -26.35 67.19 -33.19
CA LYS A 2 -25.37 66.30 -32.57
C LYS A 2 -25.78 64.86 -32.87
N LYS A 3 -24.93 64.05 -33.50
CA LYS A 3 -25.12 62.59 -33.60
C LYS A 3 -24.00 61.87 -32.84
N LYS A 4 -24.44 61.11 -31.84
CA LYS A 4 -23.65 60.22 -30.98
C LYS A 4 -23.26 58.97 -31.77
N ILE A 5 -21.97 58.69 -31.90
CA ILE A 5 -21.45 57.36 -32.27
C ILE A 5 -20.24 57.08 -31.39
N TYR A 6 -20.47 56.73 -30.13
CA TYR A 6 -19.47 56.12 -29.24
C TYR A 6 -20.21 55.29 -28.19
N LYS A 7 -20.68 54.12 -28.59
CA LYS A 7 -21.10 53.02 -27.70
C LYS A 7 -21.02 51.74 -28.52
N ILE A 8 -19.84 51.16 -28.64
CA ILE A 8 -19.53 49.73 -28.88
C ILE A 8 -17.99 49.70 -28.90
N LEU A 9 -17.37 49.76 -27.73
CA LEU A 9 -15.94 49.46 -27.55
C LEU A 9 -15.64 49.24 -26.06
N PHE A 10 -16.51 48.48 -25.40
CA PHE A 10 -16.28 48.03 -24.03
C PHE A 10 -17.00 46.70 -23.76
N PHE A 11 -16.77 45.71 -24.62
CA PHE A 11 -17.32 44.36 -24.42
C PHE A 11 -16.47 43.28 -25.10
N CYS A 12 -15.16 43.26 -24.85
CA CYS A 12 -14.26 42.19 -25.34
C CYS A 12 -13.21 41.73 -24.31
N PHE A 13 -13.33 42.10 -23.03
CA PHE A 13 -12.31 41.78 -22.01
C PHE A 13 -12.83 40.93 -20.83
N LEU A 14 -13.84 40.08 -21.06
CA LEU A 14 -14.45 39.23 -20.02
C LEU A 14 -14.69 37.79 -20.49
N LEU A 15 -13.76 37.19 -21.25
CA LEU A 15 -13.86 35.78 -21.65
C LEU A 15 -12.54 34.99 -21.52
N PHE A 16 -11.56 35.47 -20.74
CA PHE A 16 -10.25 34.80 -20.61
C PHE A 16 -9.90 34.28 -19.22
N GLY A 17 -10.89 34.08 -18.34
CA GLY A 17 -10.61 33.53 -17.02
C GLY A 17 -11.67 32.55 -16.60
N PHE A 18 -11.61 31.29 -17.06
CA PHE A 18 -12.20 30.11 -16.39
C PHE A 18 -11.92 28.83 -17.19
N THR A 19 -10.66 28.37 -17.28
CA THR A 19 -10.36 27.02 -17.84
C THR A 19 -9.35 26.20 -17.03
N SER A 20 -8.84 26.69 -15.90
CA SER A 20 -7.79 26.00 -15.13
C SER A 20 -8.26 24.90 -14.18
N LYS A 21 -9.56 24.59 -14.08
CA LYS A 21 -10.07 23.56 -13.15
C LYS A 21 -10.23 22.14 -13.74
N ASN A 22 -10.34 22.00 -15.06
CA ASN A 22 -10.60 20.69 -15.68
C ASN A 22 -9.33 19.82 -15.79
N TYR A 23 -8.16 20.44 -15.95
CA TYR A 23 -6.89 19.71 -16.07
C TYR A 23 -6.55 18.95 -14.79
N ALA A 24 -6.76 19.56 -13.62
CA ALA A 24 -6.46 18.94 -12.33
C ALA A 24 -7.32 17.69 -12.05
N GLN A 25 -8.60 17.70 -12.45
CA GLN A 25 -9.51 16.57 -12.24
C GLN A 25 -9.24 15.40 -13.20
N GLU A 26 -8.89 15.69 -14.45
CA GLU A 26 -8.53 14.67 -15.45
C GLU A 26 -7.25 13.91 -15.08
N HIS A 27 -6.23 14.63 -14.60
CA HIS A 27 -4.98 14.02 -14.11
C HIS A 27 -5.18 13.16 -12.87
N VAL A 28 -6.04 13.57 -11.92
CA VAL A 28 -6.34 12.76 -10.73
C VAL A 28 -7.01 11.44 -11.11
N ASN A 29 -7.95 11.45 -12.06
CA ASN A 29 -8.61 10.23 -12.54
C ASN A 29 -7.63 9.30 -13.29
N THR A 30 -6.69 9.87 -14.03
CA THR A 30 -5.66 9.11 -14.74
C THR A 30 -4.65 8.48 -13.78
N ASP A 31 -4.17 9.25 -12.79
CA ASP A 31 -3.26 8.75 -11.74
C ASP A 31 -3.91 7.60 -10.96
N LEU A 32 -5.17 7.75 -10.52
CA LEU A 32 -5.87 6.69 -9.77
C LEU A 32 -6.08 5.42 -10.60
N LYS A 33 -6.43 5.51 -11.88
CA LYS A 33 -6.53 4.34 -12.77
C LYS A 33 -5.19 3.64 -12.96
N HIS A 34 -4.11 4.41 -13.07
CA HIS A 34 -2.76 3.85 -13.17
C HIS A 34 -2.40 3.11 -11.87
N VAL A 35 -2.64 3.74 -10.72
CA VAL A 35 -2.39 3.12 -9.41
C VAL A 35 -3.23 1.86 -9.21
N ASP A 36 -4.49 1.85 -9.63
CA ASP A 36 -5.34 0.65 -9.58
C ASP A 36 -4.75 -0.51 -10.38
N SER A 37 -4.27 -0.23 -11.60
CA SER A 37 -3.56 -1.21 -12.42
C SER A 37 -2.28 -1.71 -11.74
N LEU A 38 -1.54 -0.87 -11.03
CA LEU A 38 -0.34 -1.28 -10.29
C LEU A 38 -0.70 -2.15 -9.07
N ALA A 39 -1.75 -1.79 -8.32
CA ALA A 39 -2.25 -2.60 -7.21
C ALA A 39 -2.68 -3.98 -7.69
N GLN A 40 -3.43 -4.07 -8.80
CA GLN A 40 -3.79 -5.34 -9.40
C GLN A 40 -2.56 -6.14 -9.84
N LYS A 41 -1.59 -5.48 -10.50
CA LYS A 41 -0.37 -6.12 -10.97
C LYS A 41 0.48 -6.67 -9.81
N MET A 42 0.54 -5.98 -8.67
CA MET A 42 1.23 -6.47 -7.46
C MET A 42 0.73 -7.85 -7.05
N PHE A 43 -0.58 -8.06 -7.00
CA PHE A 43 -1.15 -9.37 -6.64
C PHE A 43 -0.91 -10.42 -7.73
N VAL A 44 -0.97 -10.04 -9.01
CA VAL A 44 -0.65 -10.95 -10.12
C VAL A 44 0.81 -11.40 -10.05
N ASP A 45 1.74 -10.48 -9.85
CA ASP A 45 3.17 -10.78 -9.73
C ASP A 45 3.46 -11.66 -8.51
N LEU A 46 2.76 -11.42 -7.39
CA LEU A 46 2.83 -12.25 -6.18
C LEU A 46 2.38 -13.69 -6.46
N ASN A 47 1.23 -13.86 -7.10
CA ASN A 47 0.68 -15.18 -7.45
C ASN A 47 1.58 -15.92 -8.44
N ASN A 48 2.14 -15.19 -9.40
CA ASN A 48 3.10 -15.76 -10.37
C ASN A 48 4.49 -15.99 -9.77
N ARG A 49 4.72 -15.60 -8.51
CA ARG A 49 6.04 -15.61 -7.85
C ARG A 49 7.11 -14.89 -8.69
N ASP A 50 6.72 -13.83 -9.40
CA ASP A 50 7.62 -12.99 -10.18
C ASP A 50 8.35 -12.02 -9.25
N PHE A 51 9.35 -12.56 -8.53
CA PHE A 51 10.12 -11.82 -7.56
C PHE A 51 10.87 -10.63 -8.18
N ASP A 52 11.25 -10.72 -9.45
CA ASP A 52 11.90 -9.60 -10.15
C ASP A 52 10.91 -8.45 -10.35
N ALA A 53 9.67 -8.74 -10.75
CA ALA A 53 8.63 -7.73 -10.88
C ALA A 53 8.28 -7.07 -9.54
N ILE A 54 8.14 -7.85 -8.47
CA ILE A 54 7.89 -7.34 -7.10
C ILE A 54 9.02 -6.40 -6.65
N LEU A 55 10.28 -6.79 -6.86
CA LEU A 55 11.41 -5.95 -6.50
C LEU A 55 11.53 -4.70 -7.37
N ASN A 56 11.09 -4.76 -8.63
CA ASN A 56 11.04 -3.58 -9.51
C ASN A 56 9.99 -2.56 -9.06
N MET A 57 8.93 -3.01 -8.39
CA MET A 57 7.91 -2.15 -7.80
C MET A 57 8.32 -1.61 -6.43
N THR A 58 9.33 -2.17 -5.77
CA THR A 58 9.76 -1.77 -4.43
C THR A 58 10.50 -0.42 -4.45
N HIS A 59 10.28 0.40 -3.42
CA HIS A 59 10.95 1.70 -3.29
C HIS A 59 12.48 1.58 -3.33
N PRO A 60 13.20 2.37 -4.17
CA PRO A 60 14.64 2.20 -4.40
C PRO A 60 15.51 2.35 -3.14
N LYS A 61 15.13 3.24 -2.21
CA LYS A 61 15.78 3.37 -0.89
C LYS A 61 15.89 2.07 -0.09
N VAL A 62 15.03 1.07 -0.33
CA VAL A 62 15.19 -0.26 0.28
C VAL A 62 16.55 -0.86 -0.10
N PHE A 63 16.99 -0.65 -1.34
CA PHE A 63 18.21 -1.23 -1.88
C PHE A 63 19.49 -0.52 -1.46
N GLU A 64 19.38 0.66 -0.82
CA GLU A 64 20.49 1.31 -0.14
C GLU A 64 20.85 0.60 1.17
N ILE A 65 19.90 -0.16 1.74
CA ILE A 65 20.07 -0.86 3.02
C ILE A 65 20.32 -2.35 2.79
N LEU A 66 19.54 -2.99 1.90
CA LEU A 66 19.71 -4.40 1.54
C LEU A 66 19.81 -4.54 0.01
N PRO A 67 20.93 -5.04 -0.54
CA PRO A 67 21.07 -5.21 -1.98
C PRO A 67 19.91 -6.01 -2.60
N LYS A 68 19.49 -5.61 -3.81
CA LYS A 68 18.33 -6.20 -4.49
C LYS A 68 18.42 -7.73 -4.63
N GLU A 69 19.59 -8.26 -4.97
CA GLU A 69 19.80 -9.72 -5.07
C GLU A 69 19.69 -10.42 -3.71
N SER A 70 20.16 -9.80 -2.64
CA SER A 70 19.99 -10.31 -1.29
C SER A 70 18.51 -10.32 -0.89
N MET A 71 17.77 -9.26 -1.19
CA MET A 71 16.33 -9.20 -0.97
C MET A 71 15.60 -10.27 -1.79
N LYS A 72 15.98 -10.47 -3.05
CA LYS A 72 15.42 -11.53 -3.91
C LYS A 72 15.60 -12.91 -3.30
N SER A 73 16.81 -13.22 -2.84
CA SER A 73 17.10 -14.48 -2.16
C SER A 73 16.21 -14.66 -0.94
N VAL A 74 16.07 -13.60 -0.13
CA VAL A 74 15.27 -13.61 1.09
C VAL A 74 13.78 -13.87 0.79
N ILE A 75 13.19 -13.18 -0.20
CA ILE A 75 11.80 -13.41 -0.61
C ILE A 75 11.60 -14.82 -1.18
N LYS A 76 12.51 -15.28 -2.06
CA LYS A 76 12.49 -16.64 -2.60
C LYS A 76 12.45 -17.67 -1.49
N THR A 77 13.37 -17.57 -0.54
CA THR A 77 13.48 -18.49 0.60
C THR A 77 12.23 -18.48 1.49
N MET A 78 11.51 -17.35 1.61
CA MET A 78 10.24 -17.32 2.34
C MET A 78 9.12 -18.09 1.62
N PHE A 79 9.00 -17.92 0.30
CA PHE A 79 7.92 -18.50 -0.51
C PHE A 79 8.18 -19.94 -0.97
N GLU A 80 9.44 -20.28 -1.26
CA GLU A 80 9.87 -21.64 -1.63
C GLU A 80 10.06 -22.52 -0.38
N GLY A 81 10.06 -21.91 0.80
CA GLY A 81 10.31 -22.56 2.09
C GLY A 81 11.80 -22.64 2.41
N ASN A 82 12.09 -22.66 3.71
CA ASN A 82 13.44 -22.87 4.23
C ASN A 82 13.45 -23.98 5.27
N GLU A 83 14.62 -24.26 5.84
CA GLU A 83 14.75 -25.33 6.82
C GLU A 83 13.98 -25.10 8.12
N ASP A 84 13.60 -23.86 8.42
CA ASP A 84 12.95 -23.47 9.67
C ASP A 84 11.43 -23.28 9.50
N PHE A 85 10.98 -22.69 8.39
CA PHE A 85 9.56 -22.49 8.09
C PHE A 85 9.26 -22.39 6.59
N SER A 86 7.99 -22.55 6.24
CA SER A 86 7.43 -22.28 4.91
C SER A 86 6.17 -21.43 5.00
N ILE A 87 5.99 -20.51 4.06
CA ILE A 87 4.80 -19.67 3.94
C ILE A 87 4.07 -20.02 2.64
N ASP A 88 2.78 -20.28 2.74
CA ASP A 88 1.88 -20.46 1.62
C ASP A 88 0.86 -19.32 1.60
N ILE A 89 0.82 -18.60 0.49
CA ILE A 89 -0.14 -17.51 0.27
C ILE A 89 -1.08 -17.98 -0.84
N PRO A 90 -2.41 -18.01 -0.61
CA PRO A 90 -3.35 -18.42 -1.64
C PRO A 90 -3.19 -17.57 -2.90
N GLU A 91 -3.19 -18.22 -4.07
CA GLU A 91 -3.10 -17.56 -5.39
C GLU A 91 -4.42 -16.85 -5.74
N ILE A 92 -4.74 -15.79 -5.01
CA ILE A 92 -5.96 -15.00 -5.18
C ILE A 92 -5.62 -13.51 -5.25
N ILE A 93 -6.46 -12.75 -5.94
CA ILE A 93 -6.44 -11.29 -5.82
C ILE A 93 -7.46 -10.94 -4.73
N PRO A 94 -7.04 -10.43 -3.56
CA PRO A 94 -7.97 -10.08 -2.50
C PRO A 94 -8.84 -8.90 -2.95
N LYS A 95 -10.02 -8.77 -2.34
CA LYS A 95 -10.83 -7.56 -2.52
C LYS A 95 -10.12 -6.40 -1.84
N TYR A 96 -9.41 -5.59 -2.62
CA TYR A 96 -8.72 -4.40 -2.12
C TYR A 96 -9.57 -3.14 -2.31
N LYS A 97 -9.24 -2.10 -1.55
CA LYS A 97 -9.78 -0.74 -1.70
C LYS A 97 -8.62 0.22 -1.92
N LEU A 98 -8.87 1.26 -2.71
CA LEU A 98 -7.98 2.40 -2.88
C LEU A 98 -8.49 3.58 -2.07
N SER A 99 -7.59 4.31 -1.43
CA SER A 99 -7.90 5.65 -0.94
C SER A 99 -8.04 6.64 -2.09
N GLU A 100 -8.40 7.89 -1.76
CA GLU A 100 -8.16 9.01 -2.67
C GLU A 100 -6.66 9.21 -2.94
N LEU A 101 -6.35 10.01 -3.97
CA LEU A 101 -4.99 10.42 -4.28
C LEU A 101 -4.59 11.59 -3.37
N PHE A 102 -3.63 11.32 -2.48
CA PHE A 102 -3.02 12.35 -1.65
C PHE A 102 -1.84 13.00 -2.37
N LYS A 103 -1.65 14.30 -2.12
CA LYS A 103 -0.57 15.11 -2.67
C LYS A 103 0.03 15.97 -1.59
N SER A 104 1.35 16.03 -1.54
CA SER A 104 2.12 17.00 -0.77
C SER A 104 3.01 17.78 -1.72
N GLU A 105 3.01 19.10 -1.59
CA GLU A 105 3.94 19.97 -2.33
C GLU A 105 5.39 19.73 -1.89
N GLU A 106 5.59 19.25 -0.66
CA GLU A 106 6.90 18.83 -0.16
C GLU A 106 7.34 17.53 -0.86
N ASN A 107 8.48 17.58 -1.53
CA ASN A 107 9.11 16.46 -2.27
C ASN A 107 8.28 15.90 -3.45
N HIS A 108 7.35 16.71 -4.00
CA HIS A 108 6.43 16.32 -5.07
C HIS A 108 5.69 15.00 -4.80
N LEU A 109 5.43 14.72 -3.52
CA LEU A 109 4.94 13.44 -3.08
C LEU A 109 3.47 13.25 -3.51
N LYS A 110 3.23 12.16 -4.21
CA LYS A 110 1.89 11.62 -4.48
C LYS A 110 1.78 10.21 -3.94
N TYR A 111 0.65 9.87 -3.32
CA TYR A 111 0.44 8.52 -2.80
C TYR A 111 -1.03 8.12 -2.70
N VAL A 112 -1.24 6.81 -2.69
CA VAL A 112 -2.53 6.14 -2.50
C VAL A 112 -2.30 4.96 -1.56
N PHE A 113 -3.24 4.75 -0.65
CA PHE A 113 -3.28 3.56 0.18
C PHE A 113 -4.08 2.47 -0.50
N VAL A 114 -3.52 1.26 -0.51
CA VAL A 114 -4.17 0.03 -0.96
C VAL A 114 -4.42 -0.81 0.29
N SER A 115 -5.69 -0.94 0.69
CA SER A 115 -6.07 -1.73 1.86
C SER A 115 -6.76 -3.02 1.46
N TYR A 116 -6.37 -4.15 2.05
CA TYR A 116 -6.93 -5.46 1.75
C TYR A 116 -6.75 -6.42 2.93
N ASP A 117 -7.56 -7.47 2.95
CA ASP A 117 -7.35 -8.58 3.87
C ASP A 117 -6.39 -9.59 3.25
N MET A 118 -5.50 -10.15 4.08
CA MET A 118 -4.51 -11.14 3.66
C MET A 118 -4.68 -12.42 4.45
N THR A 119 -4.68 -13.54 3.74
CA THR A 119 -4.65 -14.88 4.33
C THR A 119 -3.34 -15.54 3.93
N MET A 120 -2.71 -16.23 4.87
CA MET A 120 -1.55 -17.06 4.61
C MET A 120 -1.54 -18.24 5.56
N LYS A 121 -0.79 -19.28 5.19
CA LYS A 121 -0.51 -20.43 6.03
C LYS A 121 0.97 -20.48 6.31
N MET A 122 1.33 -20.69 7.56
CA MET A 122 2.70 -20.82 8.01
C MET A 122 2.91 -22.20 8.62
N THR A 123 3.93 -22.91 8.15
CA THR A 123 4.36 -24.19 8.72
C THR A 123 5.77 -24.05 9.26
N PHE A 124 5.97 -24.45 10.51
CA PHE A 124 7.28 -24.53 11.17
C PHE A 124 7.85 -25.94 10.97
N ASN A 125 9.03 -26.02 10.37
CA ASN A 125 9.63 -27.30 9.94
C ASN A 125 10.38 -28.01 11.08
N LYS A 126 10.86 -27.25 12.07
CA LYS A 126 11.66 -27.76 13.21
C LYS A 126 11.06 -27.48 14.58
N GLN A 127 9.87 -26.89 14.63
CA GLN A 127 9.23 -26.48 15.87
C GLN A 127 7.78 -26.96 15.92
N GLU A 128 7.42 -27.57 17.04
CA GLU A 128 6.04 -27.85 17.40
C GLU A 128 5.62 -27.01 18.61
N PHE A 129 4.33 -26.71 18.68
CA PHE A 129 3.69 -25.93 19.71
C PHE A 129 2.73 -26.84 20.47
N ASN A 130 2.99 -27.03 21.76
CA ASN A 130 2.02 -27.64 22.66
C ASN A 130 0.90 -26.63 23.01
N ASP A 131 -0.13 -27.08 23.71
CA ASP A 131 -1.30 -26.24 24.00
C ASP A 131 -0.94 -24.98 24.79
N GLU A 132 -0.02 -25.07 25.77
CA GLU A 132 0.46 -23.91 26.53
C GLU A 132 1.15 -22.88 25.61
N SER A 133 2.02 -23.34 24.70
CA SER A 133 2.72 -22.48 23.75
C SER A 133 1.75 -21.82 22.77
N LYS A 134 0.71 -22.55 22.32
CA LYS A 134 -0.35 -22.00 21.46
C LYS A 134 -1.13 -20.90 22.18
N GLN A 135 -1.50 -21.10 23.46
CA GLN A 135 -2.22 -20.12 24.28
C GLN A 135 -1.44 -18.82 24.49
N ILE A 136 -0.10 -18.87 24.45
CA ILE A 136 0.77 -17.69 24.52
C ILE A 136 0.92 -17.04 23.13
N MET A 137 1.09 -17.84 22.08
CA MET A 137 1.36 -17.33 20.73
C MET A 137 0.16 -16.61 20.12
N ILE A 138 -1.04 -17.16 20.24
CA ILE A 138 -2.27 -16.58 19.67
C ILE A 138 -2.47 -15.10 20.09
N PRO A 139 -2.51 -14.75 21.40
CA PRO A 139 -2.69 -13.36 21.80
C PRO A 139 -1.52 -12.46 21.42
N MET A 140 -0.29 -12.99 21.37
CA MET A 140 0.89 -12.24 20.91
C MET A 140 0.77 -11.85 19.42
N MET A 141 0.33 -12.77 18.58
CA MET A 141 0.07 -12.51 17.16
C MET A 141 -1.12 -11.57 16.97
N ALA A 142 -2.19 -11.75 17.75
CA ALA A 142 -3.36 -10.88 17.73
C ALA A 142 -3.01 -9.42 18.09
N ALA A 143 -2.10 -9.21 19.05
CA ALA A 143 -1.60 -7.89 19.41
C ALA A 143 -0.86 -7.20 18.25
N LYS A 144 -0.33 -7.97 17.29
CA LYS A 144 0.27 -7.49 16.04
C LYS A 144 -0.72 -7.41 14.87
N GLY A 145 -2.01 -7.61 15.12
CA GLY A 145 -3.05 -7.57 14.10
C GLY A 145 -3.15 -8.83 13.24
N MET A 146 -2.60 -9.95 13.70
CA MET A 146 -2.72 -11.27 13.07
C MET A 146 -3.71 -12.14 13.85
N ASP A 147 -4.85 -12.44 13.25
CA ASP A 147 -5.77 -13.46 13.77
C ASP A 147 -5.21 -14.83 13.36
N VAL A 148 -4.91 -15.71 14.33
CA VAL A 148 -4.20 -16.98 14.08
C VAL A 148 -5.01 -18.17 14.58
N GLU A 149 -5.09 -19.20 13.75
CA GLU A 149 -5.68 -20.50 14.08
C GLU A 149 -4.66 -21.62 13.83
N PHE A 150 -4.35 -22.40 14.86
CA PHE A 150 -3.48 -23.58 14.70
C PHE A 150 -4.27 -24.73 14.09
N ILE A 151 -3.92 -25.15 12.88
CA ILE A 151 -4.50 -26.33 12.20
C ILE A 151 -3.76 -27.63 12.54
N SER A 152 -2.54 -27.52 13.09
CA SER A 152 -1.75 -28.64 13.63
C SER A 152 -0.82 -28.13 14.75
N ASN A 153 0.06 -29.00 15.28
CA ASN A 153 1.07 -28.57 16.25
C ASN A 153 2.18 -27.72 15.64
N ASN A 154 2.31 -27.62 14.32
CA ASN A 154 3.38 -26.86 13.69
C ASN A 154 2.90 -25.97 12.55
N THR A 155 1.59 -25.95 12.27
CA THR A 155 1.01 -25.19 11.17
C THR A 155 -0.14 -24.34 11.68
N MET A 156 -0.18 -23.10 11.19
CA MET A 156 -1.21 -22.14 11.51
C MET A 156 -1.71 -21.43 10.25
N ASP A 157 -3.01 -21.20 10.21
CA ASP A 157 -3.62 -20.24 9.31
C ASP A 157 -3.58 -18.86 9.97
N ILE A 158 -3.19 -17.86 9.18
CA ILE A 158 -2.99 -16.48 9.62
C ILE A 158 -3.90 -15.60 8.76
N PHE A 159 -4.69 -14.76 9.42
CA PHE A 159 -5.54 -13.76 8.80
C PHE A 159 -5.17 -12.35 9.28
N MET A 160 -4.77 -11.50 8.35
CA MET A 160 -4.40 -10.11 8.59
C MET A 160 -5.42 -9.19 7.95
N LYS A 161 -6.24 -8.56 8.79
CA LYS A 161 -7.26 -7.61 8.35
C LYS A 161 -6.67 -6.24 8.09
N ASP A 162 -7.19 -5.56 7.07
CA ASP A 162 -6.85 -4.18 6.75
C ASP A 162 -5.34 -3.98 6.49
N THR A 163 -4.67 -4.99 5.94
CA THR A 163 -3.27 -4.88 5.48
C THR A 163 -3.16 -3.70 4.52
N MET A 164 -2.10 -2.91 4.63
CA MET A 164 -1.95 -1.67 3.88
C MET A 164 -0.63 -1.62 3.12
N THR A 165 -0.72 -1.42 1.81
CA THR A 165 0.40 -1.05 0.94
C THR A 165 0.24 0.41 0.52
N ILE A 166 1.35 1.12 0.43
CA ILE A 166 1.42 2.51 0.00
C ILE A 166 2.04 2.51 -1.39
N ILE A 167 1.27 2.94 -2.39
CA ILE A 167 1.78 3.21 -3.74
C ILE A 167 2.09 4.70 -3.79
N LEU A 168 3.36 5.05 -3.99
CA LEU A 168 3.84 6.42 -3.91
C LEU A 168 4.83 6.77 -5.03
N LYS A 169 4.96 8.07 -5.25
CA LYS A 169 5.91 8.68 -6.18
C LYS A 169 6.41 9.98 -5.53
N ASP A 170 7.73 10.17 -5.51
CA ASP A 170 8.39 11.36 -4.98
C ASP A 170 9.68 11.66 -5.77
N ASP A 171 10.41 12.69 -5.35
CA ASP A 171 11.67 13.11 -5.99
C ASP A 171 12.75 12.00 -6.07
N THR A 172 12.67 10.98 -5.21
CA THR A 172 13.63 9.87 -5.15
C THR A 172 13.23 8.68 -6.03
N THR A 173 12.00 8.67 -6.57
CA THR A 173 11.50 7.55 -7.38
C THR A 173 11.72 7.73 -8.89
N ASN A 174 12.37 8.81 -9.32
CA ASN A 174 12.58 9.15 -10.74
C ASN A 174 11.27 9.11 -11.54
N ASP A 175 10.24 9.78 -11.00
CA ASP A 175 8.91 9.85 -11.58
C ASP A 175 8.14 8.52 -11.69
N LYS A 176 8.63 7.44 -11.07
CA LYS A 176 7.96 6.12 -11.07
C LYS A 176 7.13 5.92 -9.82
N TRP A 177 5.98 5.27 -9.99
CA TRP A 177 5.22 4.74 -8.87
C TRP A 177 5.92 3.51 -8.30
N VAL A 178 6.12 3.51 -6.99
CA VAL A 178 6.75 2.41 -6.23
C VAL A 178 5.89 2.07 -5.02
N MET A 179 6.20 0.94 -4.39
CA MET A 179 5.44 0.34 -3.31
C MET A 179 6.26 0.28 -2.04
N VAL A 180 5.59 0.57 -0.93
CA VAL A 180 6.09 0.38 0.43
C VAL A 180 4.96 -0.23 1.26
N ASN A 181 5.23 -1.36 1.92
CA ASN A 181 4.27 -1.91 2.88
C ASN A 181 4.24 -1.03 4.12
N TYR A 182 3.05 -0.76 4.65
CA TYR A 182 2.92 -0.06 5.92
C TYR A 182 3.35 -0.98 7.05
N ASP A 183 4.46 -0.63 7.70
CA ASP A 183 5.02 -1.35 8.83
C ASP A 183 5.57 -0.35 9.85
N PRO A 184 4.75 0.09 10.83
CA PRO A 184 5.15 1.09 11.81
C PRO A 184 6.12 0.52 12.87
N ASP A 185 6.41 -0.78 12.86
CA ASP A 185 7.40 -1.39 13.75
C ASP A 185 8.78 -1.53 13.06
N SER A 186 8.85 -1.32 11.74
CA SER A 186 10.05 -1.50 10.94
C SER A 186 10.90 -0.23 10.85
N PRO A 187 12.18 -0.25 11.28
CA PRO A 187 13.09 0.88 11.08
C PRO A 187 13.29 1.25 9.61
N LEU A 188 13.08 0.29 8.69
CA LEU A 188 13.16 0.53 7.24
C LEU A 188 12.06 1.50 6.78
N PHE A 189 10.85 1.35 7.32
CA PHE A 189 9.71 2.20 7.00
C PHE A 189 10.02 3.67 7.32
N TYR A 190 10.54 3.95 8.51
CA TYR A 190 10.93 5.30 8.97
C TYR A 190 12.06 5.93 8.15
N LYS A 191 12.90 5.14 7.50
CA LYS A 191 13.99 5.65 6.64
C LYS A 191 13.52 6.01 5.24
N ILE A 192 12.44 5.39 4.78
CA ILE A 192 11.94 5.54 3.41
C ILE A 192 10.87 6.61 3.33
N VAL A 193 9.92 6.56 4.27
CA VAL A 193 8.67 7.31 4.21
C VAL A 193 8.81 8.65 4.96
N PRO A 194 8.46 9.79 4.35
CA PRO A 194 8.50 11.09 5.03
C PRO A 194 7.42 11.17 6.11
N SER A 195 7.68 11.96 7.15
CA SER A 195 6.80 12.08 8.34
C SER A 195 5.36 12.45 7.98
N SER A 196 5.15 13.33 7.01
CA SER A 196 3.82 13.74 6.54
C SER A 196 3.00 12.57 5.98
N LEU A 197 3.65 11.65 5.24
CA LEU A 197 3.00 10.42 4.77
C LEU A 197 2.75 9.47 5.94
N MET A 198 3.70 9.34 6.88
CA MET A 198 3.56 8.48 8.05
C MET A 198 2.37 8.85 8.92
N GLU A 199 2.19 10.14 9.19
CA GLU A 199 1.03 10.66 9.94
C GLU A 199 -0.27 10.31 9.22
N LYS A 200 -0.34 10.55 7.90
CA LYS A 200 -1.54 10.23 7.14
C LYS A 200 -1.80 8.72 7.07
N ALA A 201 -0.76 7.90 6.98
CA ALA A 201 -0.86 6.44 6.97
C ALA A 201 -1.40 5.92 8.31
N LYS A 202 -0.94 6.49 9.43
CA LYS A 202 -1.45 6.18 10.75
C LYS A 202 -2.94 6.51 10.87
N ASP A 203 -3.35 7.70 10.46
CA ASP A 203 -4.75 8.13 10.50
C ASP A 203 -5.63 7.20 9.65
N TYR A 204 -5.21 6.93 8.41
CA TYR A 204 -5.95 6.05 7.52
C TYR A 204 -6.07 4.62 8.08
N LYS A 205 -5.00 4.07 8.67
CA LYS A 205 -5.05 2.75 9.32
C LYS A 205 -5.99 2.76 10.53
N GLN A 206 -6.01 3.83 11.31
CA GLN A 206 -6.93 3.98 12.43
C GLN A 206 -8.39 4.05 11.95
N ASP A 207 -8.66 4.76 10.86
CA ASP A 207 -10.00 4.81 10.26
C ASP A 207 -10.49 3.43 9.82
N LEU A 208 -9.64 2.62 9.16
CA LEU A 208 -9.97 1.23 8.80
C LEU A 208 -10.34 0.40 10.05
N MET A 209 -9.56 0.53 11.13
CA MET A 209 -9.83 -0.18 12.38
C MET A 209 -11.16 0.25 13.02
N LEU A 210 -11.47 1.55 12.97
CA LEU A 210 -12.74 2.09 13.47
C LEU A 210 -13.94 1.62 12.63
N GLU A 211 -13.81 1.62 11.30
CA GLU A 211 -14.82 1.07 10.40
C GLU A 211 -15.11 -0.40 10.71
N ARG A 212 -14.06 -1.21 10.83
CA ARG A 212 -14.18 -2.63 11.20
C ARG A 212 -14.87 -2.81 12.55
N LYS A 213 -14.49 -2.02 13.55
CA LYS A 213 -15.10 -2.09 14.89
C LYS A 213 -16.60 -1.79 14.81
N LYS A 214 -16.99 -0.73 14.10
CA LYS A 214 -18.40 -0.39 13.86
C LYS A 214 -19.15 -1.51 13.12
N SER A 215 -18.53 -2.14 12.13
CA SER A 215 -19.13 -3.27 11.41
C SER A 215 -19.31 -4.51 12.28
N SER A 216 -18.48 -4.73 13.29
CA SER A 216 -18.60 -5.86 14.22
C SER A 216 -19.67 -5.67 15.32
N GLU A 217 -20.17 -4.44 15.49
CA GLU A 217 -21.17 -4.09 16.50
C GLU A 217 -22.61 -4.10 15.96
N ASN A 218 -22.76 -4.23 14.64
CA ASN A 218 -24.05 -4.31 13.95
C ASN A 218 -24.32 -5.75 13.49
#